data_AF-A0A183CBV9-F1
#
_entry.id   AF-A0A183CBV9-F1
#
_cell.length_a   1.000
_cell.length_b   1.000
_cell.length_c   1.000
_cell.angle_alpha   90.00
_cell.angle_beta   90.00
_cell.angle_gamma   90.00
#
_symmetry.space_group_name_H-M   'P 1'
#
loop_
_entity.id
_entity.type
_entity.pdbx_description
1 polymer ?
#
loop_
_entity_poly.entity_id
_entity_poly.type
_entity_poly.pdbx_seq_one_letter_code
_entity_poly.pdbx_strand_id
1 'polypeptide(L)'
;MRRVRYEFKARNIKKRAVDIVVSVDGVKVVLQRRKKRQKYMDESKMLVMSHPMYRIYYVAHDLYDPQIFSYVARDGASNSFKCNVFKCVEKG
;
A
#
# COMPACT_ATOMS: atom_id res chain seq x y z
N MET A 1 -3.91 2.35 11.84
CA MET A 1 -5.10 2.10 10.97
C MET A 1 -6.25 3.05 11.25
N ARG A 2 -6.85 3.06 12.45
CA ARG A 2 -7.99 3.95 12.80
C ARG A 2 -7.77 5.43 12.45
N ARG A 3 -6.68 6.04 12.93
CA ARG A 3 -6.35 7.46 12.66
C ARG A 3 -6.35 7.78 11.16
N VAL A 4 -5.61 7.01 10.36
CA VAL A 4 -5.53 7.18 8.90
C VAL A 4 -6.91 7.09 8.25
N ARG A 5 -7.73 6.11 8.63
CA ARG A 5 -9.11 5.98 8.11
C ARG A 5 -9.96 7.21 8.40
N TYR A 6 -9.96 7.68 9.64
CA TYR A 6 -10.77 8.82 10.06
C TYR A 6 -10.33 10.11 9.37
N GLU A 7 -9.03 10.37 9.29
CA GLU A 7 -8.49 11.55 8.60
C GLU A 7 -8.85 11.56 7.11
N PHE A 8 -8.74 10.42 6.42
CA PHE A 8 -9.11 10.31 5.01
C PHE A 8 -10.60 10.55 4.79
N LYS A 9 -11.46 10.02 5.67
CA LYS A 9 -12.91 10.22 5.59
C LYS A 9 -13.27 11.68 5.86
N ALA A 10 -12.72 12.28 6.93
CA ALA A 10 -13.01 13.66 7.32
C ALA A 10 -12.58 14.67 6.25
N ARG A 11 -11.44 14.42 5.58
CA ARG A 11 -10.89 15.28 4.53
C ARG A 11 -11.38 14.92 3.12
N ASN A 12 -12.28 13.95 3.00
CA ASN A 12 -12.79 13.43 1.73
C ASN A 12 -11.67 13.07 0.70
N ILE A 13 -10.57 12.49 1.18
CA ILE A 13 -9.42 12.15 0.35
C ILE A 13 -9.73 10.89 -0.45
N LYS A 14 -9.67 10.99 -1.78
CA LYS A 14 -9.83 9.83 -2.67
C LYS A 14 -8.69 8.84 -2.47
N LYS A 15 -9.03 7.56 -2.34
CA LYS A 15 -8.04 6.47 -2.26
C LYS A 15 -7.42 6.22 -3.63
N ARG A 16 -6.11 6.03 -3.65
CA ARG A 16 -5.36 5.64 -4.85
C ARG A 16 -5.49 4.14 -5.05
N ALA A 17 -5.96 3.71 -6.22
CA ALA A 17 -6.04 2.29 -6.55
C ALA A 17 -4.64 1.76 -6.90
N VAL A 18 -4.23 0.69 -6.23
CA VAL A 18 -2.89 0.11 -6.33
C VAL A 18 -2.97 -1.40 -6.38
N ASP A 19 -1.98 -2.00 -7.03
CA ASP A 19 -1.70 -3.43 -6.91
C ASP A 19 -0.52 -3.61 -5.95
N ILE A 20 -0.58 -4.65 -5.11
CA ILE A 20 0.44 -4.97 -4.12
C ILE A 20 1.03 -6.32 -4.49
N VAL A 21 2.34 -6.33 -4.76
CA VAL A 21 3.11 -7.52 -5.07
C VAL A 21 3.93 -7.88 -3.84
N VAL A 22 3.71 -9.09 -3.34
CA VAL A 22 4.43 -9.65 -2.18
C VAL A 22 5.29 -10.81 -2.68
N SER A 23 6.59 -10.77 -2.38
CA SER A 23 7.55 -11.83 -2.69
C SER A 23 8.55 -12.00 -1.55
N VAL A 24 9.46 -12.97 -1.70
CA VAL A 24 10.60 -13.15 -0.79
C VAL A 24 11.51 -11.92 -0.72
N ASP A 25 11.53 -11.09 -1.76
CA ASP A 25 12.32 -9.85 -1.78
C ASP A 25 11.66 -8.74 -0.93
N GLY A 26 10.35 -8.83 -0.68
CA GLY A 26 9.59 -7.87 0.11
C GLY A 26 8.27 -7.48 -0.53
N VAL A 27 7.87 -6.22 -0.33
CA VAL A 27 6.59 -5.67 -0.78
C VAL A 27 6.82 -4.53 -1.78
N LYS A 28 6.24 -4.65 -2.96
CA LYS A 28 6.16 -3.58 -3.96
C LYS A 28 4.71 -3.15 -4.14
N VAL A 29 4.48 -1.85 -4.13
CA VAL A 29 3.16 -1.26 -4.39
C VAL A 29 3.26 -0.46 -5.68
N VAL A 30 2.41 -0.80 -6.63
CA VAL A 30 2.37 -0.17 -7.96
C VAL A 30 0.99 0.40 -8.23
N LEU A 31 0.91 1.45 -9.04
CA LEU A 31 -0.38 1.98 -9.49
C LEU A 31 -1.15 0.92 -10.26
N GLN A 32 -2.45 0.75 -9.94
CA GLN A 32 -3.28 -0.24 -10.62
C GLN A 32 -3.41 0.09 -12.11
N ARG A 33 -3.09 -0.87 -12.98
CA ARG A 33 -3.16 -0.69 -14.44
C ARG A 33 -4.61 -0.72 -14.92
N ARG A 34 -5.06 0.33 -15.61
CA ARG A 34 -6.33 0.28 -16.38
C ARG A 34 -6.08 -0.48 -17.70
N LYS A 35 -6.69 -1.67 -17.82
CA LYS A 35 -6.48 -2.70 -18.87
C LYS A 35 -6.48 -2.24 -20.35
N LYS A 36 -6.91 -1.02 -20.70
CA LYS A 36 -7.10 -0.60 -22.11
C LYS A 36 -6.06 0.37 -22.69
N ARG A 37 -5.16 1.00 -21.90
CA ARG A 37 -4.35 2.12 -22.41
C ARG A 37 -2.83 2.03 -22.23
N GLN A 38 -2.31 1.00 -21.57
CA GLN A 38 -1.00 1.11 -20.92
C GLN A 38 -0.04 -0.06 -21.22
N LYS A 39 0.03 -0.52 -22.48
CA LYS A 39 1.00 -1.57 -22.88
C LYS A 39 2.45 -1.07 -22.92
N TYR A 40 2.67 0.25 -22.92
CA TYR A 40 3.98 0.91 -23.13
C TYR A 40 4.44 1.81 -21.97
N MET A 41 3.84 1.71 -20.79
CA MET A 41 4.25 2.56 -19.66
C MET A 41 5.30 1.84 -18.81
N ASP A 42 6.43 2.51 -18.66
CA ASP A 42 7.56 2.11 -17.83
C ASP A 42 7.12 1.78 -16.39
N GLU A 43 7.49 0.59 -15.93
CA GLU A 43 7.18 0.08 -14.59
C GLU A 43 7.74 0.97 -13.49
N SER A 44 8.90 1.60 -13.75
CA SER A 44 9.54 2.53 -12.83
C SER A 44 8.65 3.74 -12.53
N LYS A 45 7.85 4.18 -13.52
CA LYS A 45 6.89 5.29 -13.39
C LYS A 45 5.61 4.90 -12.65
N MET A 46 5.35 3.60 -12.48
CA MET A 46 4.19 3.09 -11.75
C MET A 46 4.50 2.73 -10.30
N LEU A 47 5.78 2.61 -9.94
CA LEU A 47 6.20 2.26 -8.58
C LEU A 47 5.80 3.36 -7.59
N VAL A 48 4.98 3.01 -6.61
CA VAL A 48 4.55 3.93 -5.54
C VAL A 48 5.50 3.79 -4.34
N MET A 49 5.83 2.55 -3.98
CA MET A 49 6.76 2.25 -2.89
C MET A 49 7.31 0.83 -3.03
N SER A 50 8.52 0.64 -2.52
CA SER A 50 9.19 -0.66 -2.45
C SER A 50 9.88 -0.78 -1.10
N HIS A 51 9.48 -1.77 -0.31
CA HIS A 51 10.08 -2.07 0.98
C HIS A 51 10.66 -3.48 0.92
N PRO A 52 12.00 -3.65 1.03
CA PRO A 52 12.59 -4.98 1.11
C PRO A 52 12.18 -5.67 2.42
N MET A 53 12.17 -7.00 2.41
CA MET A 53 11.66 -7.83 3.52
C MET A 53 12.21 -7.41 4.88
N TYR A 54 13.53 -7.20 4.99
CA TYR A 54 14.21 -6.83 6.24
C TYR A 54 13.82 -5.46 6.81
N ARG A 55 13.07 -4.64 6.06
CA ARG A 55 12.55 -3.34 6.53
C ARG A 55 11.10 -3.41 7.00
N ILE A 56 10.41 -4.54 6.85
CA ILE A 56 9.02 -4.73 7.27
C ILE A 56 9.03 -5.37 8.65
N TYR A 57 8.49 -4.68 9.66
CA TYR A 57 8.58 -5.09 11.06
C TYR A 57 7.28 -5.63 11.63
N TYR A 58 6.15 -5.19 11.07
CA TYR A 58 4.83 -5.57 11.58
C TYR A 58 3.82 -5.61 10.45
N VAL A 59 2.93 -6.60 10.49
CA VAL A 59 1.82 -6.77 9.55
C VAL A 59 0.58 -7.14 10.36
N ALA A 60 -0.54 -6.48 10.09
CA ALA A 60 -1.80 -6.77 10.75
C ALA A 60 -3.00 -6.34 9.91
N HIS A 61 -4.15 -6.95 10.19
CA HIS A 61 -5.46 -6.46 9.74
C HIS A 61 -6.11 -5.60 10.83
N ASP A 62 -7.08 -4.77 10.45
CA ASP A 62 -7.91 -4.04 11.43
C ASP A 62 -8.80 -5.06 12.17
N LEU A 63 -8.98 -4.87 13.47
CA LEU A 63 -9.78 -5.76 14.31
C LEU A 63 -11.28 -5.73 13.96
N TYR A 64 -11.76 -4.60 13.42
CA TYR A 64 -13.19 -4.43 13.11
C TYR A 64 -13.50 -4.46 11.61
N ASP A 65 -12.48 -4.43 10.75
CA ASP A 65 -12.64 -4.40 9.30
C ASP A 65 -11.51 -5.19 8.63
N PRO A 66 -11.66 -6.51 8.45
CA PRO A 66 -10.60 -7.37 7.93
C PRO A 66 -10.24 -7.06 6.47
N GLN A 67 -11.06 -6.29 5.75
CA GLN A 67 -10.69 -5.77 4.42
C GLN A 67 -9.60 -4.69 4.52
N ILE A 68 -9.31 -4.17 5.71
CA ILE A 68 -8.23 -3.21 5.92
C ILE A 68 -7.06 -3.93 6.55
N PHE A 69 -5.91 -3.80 5.91
CA PHE A 69 -4.66 -4.28 6.44
C PHE A 69 -3.61 -3.19 6.40
N SER A 70 -2.57 -3.38 7.19
CA SER A 70 -1.43 -2.50 7.21
C SER A 70 -0.13 -3.24 7.46
N TYR A 71 0.95 -2.61 7.05
CA TYR A 71 2.28 -3.01 7.48
C TYR A 71 3.09 -1.80 7.91
N VAL A 72 3.99 -2.00 8.87
CA VAL A 72 4.93 -1.00 9.33
C VAL A 72 6.29 -1.31 8.73
N ALA A 73 6.86 -0.33 8.04
CA ALA A 73 8.19 -0.42 7.47
C ALA A 73 9.08 0.73 7.91
N ARG A 74 10.39 0.46 8.07
CA ARG A 74 11.39 1.49 8.33
C ARG A 74 11.78 2.17 7.02
N ASP A 75 11.63 3.49 6.98
CA ASP A 75 12.02 4.31 5.84
C ASP A 75 13.55 4.40 5.76
N GLY A 76 14.09 4.11 4.57
CA GLY A 76 15.54 4.06 4.35
C GLY A 76 16.22 5.41 4.47
N ALA A 77 15.50 6.50 4.17
CA ALA A 77 16.06 7.85 4.16
C ALA A 77 15.94 8.57 5.51
N SER A 78 14.84 8.35 6.24
CA SER A 78 14.50 9.17 7.42
C SER A 78 14.60 8.44 8.76
N ASN A 79 15.09 7.20 8.77
CA ASN A 79 15.13 6.32 9.95
C ASN A 79 13.79 6.19 10.72
N SER A 80 12.70 6.63 10.10
CA SER A 80 11.37 6.68 10.70
C SER A 80 10.59 5.42 10.34
N PHE A 81 9.63 5.06 11.18
CA PHE A 81 8.70 3.97 10.88
C PHE A 81 7.42 4.53 10.27
N LYS A 82 7.00 3.98 9.14
CA LYS A 82 5.78 4.37 8.44
C LYS A 82 4.79 3.22 8.42
N CYS A 83 3.56 3.51 8.83
CA CYS A 83 2.42 2.59 8.75
C CYS A 83 1.71 2.78 7.40
N ASN A 84 1.80 1.78 6.53
CA ASN A 84 1.14 1.76 5.23
C ASN A 84 -0.21 1.06 5.39
N VAL A 85 -1.32 1.76 5.12
CA VAL A 85 -2.69 1.26 5.36
C VAL A 85 -3.42 1.10 4.04
N PHE A 86 -3.97 -0.07 3.79
CA PHE A 86 -4.66 -0.44 2.54
C PHE A 86 -6.06 -0.96 2.84
N LYS A 87 -6.98 -0.72 1.91
CA LYS A 87 -8.29 -1.36 1.91
C LYS A 87 -8.38 -2.26 0.68
N CYS A 88 -8.58 -3.55 0.91
CA CYS A 88 -8.85 -4.53 -0.13
C CYS A 88 -10.19 -4.22 -0.81
N VAL A 89 -10.21 -4.44 -2.12
CA VAL A 89 -11.45 -4.49 -2.89
C VAL A 89 -11.75 -5.96 -3.09
N GLU A 90 -12.93 -6.41 -2.66
CA GLU A 90 -13.37 -7.77 -2.95
C GLU A 90 -13.32 -8.01 -4.46
N LYS A 91 -12.67 -9.10 -4.87
CA LYS A 91 -12.88 -9.63 -6.21
C LYS A 91 -14.18 -10.43 -6.15
N GLY A 92 -15.26 -9.80 -6.63
CA GLY A 92 -16.45 -10.53 -7.05
C GLY A 92 -16.16 -11.40 -8.28
#